data_AF-A0A3D3VSP3-F1
#
_entry.id   AF-A0A3D3VSP3-F1
#
_cell.length_a   1.000
_cell.length_b   1.000
_cell.length_c   1.000
_cell.angle_alpha   90.00
_cell.angle_beta   90.00
_cell.angle_gamma   90.00
#
_symmetry.space_group_name_H-M   'P 1'
#
loop_
_entity.id
_entity.type
_entity.pdbx_description
1 polymer ?
#
loop_
_entity_poly.entity_id
_entity_poly.type
_entity_poly.pdbx_seq_one_letter_code
_entity_poly.pdbx_strand_id
1 'polypeptide(L)' 'MENSAASSGKLAPDILEKAVLAYGGAKRDEVLVGPGVGEDAAVIRWPGDRFLVVAS' A
#
# COMPACT_ATOMS: atom_id res chain seq x y z
N MET A 1 1.47 -10.66 -24.72
CA MET A 1 0.07 -11.02 -24.40
C MET A 1 -0.55 -9.80 -23.77
N GLU A 2 -1.28 -9.00 -24.56
CA GLU A 2 -2.06 -7.88 -24.03
C GLU A 2 -3.26 -8.45 -23.28
N ASN A 3 -3.32 -8.18 -21.99
CA ASN A 3 -4.49 -8.48 -21.17
C ASN A 3 -5.52 -7.37 -21.44
N SER A 4 -6.41 -7.60 -22.41
CA SER A 4 -7.55 -6.73 -22.68
C SER A 4 -8.60 -6.94 -21.58
N ALA A 5 -8.38 -6.32 -20.42
CA ALA A 5 -9.39 -6.24 -19.37
C ALA A 5 -10.19 -4.95 -19.59
N ALA A 6 -11.49 -5.11 -19.78
CA ALA A 6 -12.47 -4.02 -19.83
C ALA A 6 -12.20 -2.93 -18.79
N SER A 7 -12.51 -1.68 -19.13
CA SER A 7 -12.25 -0.44 -18.37
C SER A 7 -12.96 -0.41 -17.00
N SER A 8 -12.58 -1.30 -16.08
CA SER A 8 -13.12 -1.39 -14.72
C SER A 8 -12.75 -0.19 -13.86
N GLY A 9 -11.96 0.76 -14.39
CA GLY A 9 -11.34 1.86 -13.65
C GLY A 9 -10.24 1.40 -12.69
N LYS A 10 -10.01 0.09 -12.55
CA LYS A 10 -9.01 -0.48 -11.63
C LYS A 10 -7.65 -0.59 -12.30
N LEU A 11 -6.61 -0.34 -11.52
CA LEU A 11 -5.23 -0.60 -11.91
C LEU A 11 -4.90 -2.08 -11.70
N ALA A 12 -4.16 -2.66 -12.65
CA ALA A 12 -3.52 -3.95 -12.42
C ALA A 12 -2.48 -3.81 -11.28
N PRO A 13 -2.23 -4.85 -10.47
CA PRO A 13 -1.32 -4.77 -9.33
C PRO A 13 0.09 -4.29 -9.70
N ASP A 14 0.64 -4.78 -10.81
CA ASP A 14 1.98 -4.41 -11.27
C ASP A 14 2.06 -2.93 -11.71
N ILE A 15 0.95 -2.38 -12.22
CA ILE A 15 0.82 -0.96 -12.55
C ILE A 15 0.66 -0.14 -11.26
N LEU A 16 -0.16 -0.59 -10.30
CA LEU A 16 -0.32 0.07 -9.00
C LEU A 16 1.01 0.20 -8.27
N GLU A 17 1.83 -0.86 -8.27
CA GLU A 17 3.16 -0.86 -7.69
C GLU A 17 4.08 0.20 -8.32
N LYS A 18 4.15 0.23 -9.65
CA LYS A 18 5.08 1.12 -10.39
C LYS A 18 4.62 2.57 -10.42
N ALA A 19 3.31 2.80 -10.53
CA ALA A 19 2.76 4.13 -10.78
C ALA A 19 2.33 4.87 -9.50
N VAL A 20 2.05 4.13 -8.42
CA VAL A 20 1.56 4.73 -7.17
C VAL A 20 2.47 4.35 -5.99
N LEU A 21 2.61 3.06 -5.69
CA LEU A 21 3.30 2.62 -4.47
C LEU A 21 4.80 2.95 -4.49
N ALA A 22 5.41 3.02 -5.69
CA ALA A 22 6.79 3.49 -5.87
C ALA A 22 7.05 4.92 -5.38
N TYR A 23 5.99 5.73 -5.20
CA TYR A 23 6.07 7.15 -4.83
C TYR A 23 5.53 7.42 -3.41
N GLY A 24 5.58 6.45 -2.51
CA GLY A 24 5.10 6.55 -1.12
C GLY A 24 5.86 7.55 -0.20
N GLY A 25 6.84 8.28 -0.72
CA GLY A 25 7.60 9.28 0.03
C GLY A 25 8.72 8.68 0.89
N ALA A 26 8.96 9.30 2.05
CA ALA A 26 10.05 8.91 2.93
C ALA A 26 9.70 7.66 3.76
N LYS A 27 10.63 6.71 3.81
CA LYS A 27 10.51 5.54 4.70
C LYS A 27 10.62 5.98 6.16
N ARG A 28 9.81 5.36 7.02
CA ARG A 28 9.77 5.57 8.47
C ARG A 28 9.81 4.22 9.15
N ASP A 29 10.75 4.03 10.06
CA ASP A 29 11.01 2.73 10.71
C ASP A 29 9.87 2.30 11.65
N GLU A 30 9.08 3.26 12.14
CA GLU A 30 7.89 2.98 12.93
C GLU A 30 6.72 2.43 12.11
N VAL A 31 6.74 2.56 10.77
CA VAL A 31 5.71 1.98 9.90
C VAL A 31 6.11 0.55 9.57
N LEU A 32 5.45 -0.42 10.21
CA LEU A 32 5.75 -1.84 10.08
C LEU A 32 5.10 -2.45 8.85
N VAL A 33 3.89 -2.00 8.53
CA VAL A 33 3.16 -2.33 7.31
C VAL A 33 2.74 -1.02 6.67
N GLY A 34 3.25 -0.77 5.47
CA GLY A 34 2.95 0.41 4.66
C GLY A 34 1.93 0.10 3.55
N PRO A 35 1.66 1.05 2.65
CA PRO A 35 0.79 0.80 1.50
C PRO A 35 1.40 -0.27 0.57
N GLY A 36 0.61 -1.29 0.22
CA GLY A 36 1.07 -2.47 -0.50
C GLY A 36 -0.07 -3.21 -1.22
N VAL A 37 0.27 -4.03 -2.22
CA VAL A 37 -0.69 -4.92 -2.86
C VAL A 37 -1.08 -6.02 -1.87
N GLY A 38 -2.39 -6.16 -1.62
CA GLY A 38 -2.93 -7.15 -0.68
C GLY A 38 -2.94 -6.71 0.78
N GLU A 39 -2.50 -5.48 1.07
CA GLU A 39 -2.58 -4.88 2.40
C GLU A 39 -3.88 -4.08 2.54
N ASP A 40 -4.62 -4.32 3.63
CA ASP A 40 -5.89 -3.63 3.91
C ASP A 40 -5.73 -2.44 4.88
N ALA A 41 -4.57 -2.32 5.54
CA ALA A 41 -4.30 -1.25 6.51
C ALA A 41 -2.80 -1.00 6.68
N ALA A 42 -2.46 0.21 7.13
CA ALA A 42 -1.12 0.52 7.62
C ALA A 42 -1.02 0.20 9.12
N VAL A 43 0.13 -0.34 9.55
CA VAL A 43 0.42 -0.66 10.95
C VAL A 43 1.64 0.13 11.41
N ILE A 44 1.47 0.91 12.46
CA ILE A 44 2.50 1.79 13.00
C ILE A 44 2.81 1.39 14.45
N ARG A 45 4.08 1.17 14.76
CA ARG A 45 4.57 0.98 16.13
C ARG A 45 4.29 2.24 16.94
N TRP A 46 3.58 2.10 18.05
CA TRP A 46 3.16 3.19 18.92
C TRP A 46 3.82 3.08 20.30
N PRO A 47 4.04 4.21 21.02
CA PRO A 47 4.61 4.17 22.36
C PRO A 47 3.85 3.28 23.35
N GLY A 48 4.64 2.58 24.18
CA GLY A 48 4.16 1.65 25.21
C GLY A 48 3.74 0.30 24.64
N ASP A 49 4.52 -0.25 23.71
CA ASP A 49 4.30 -1.57 23.07
C ASP A 49 2.90 -1.73 22.44
N ARG A 50 2.39 -0.63 21.88
CA ARG A 50 1.10 -0.59 21.19
C ARG A 50 1.30 -0.48 19.69
N PHE A 51 0.20 -0.67 18.96
CA PHE A 51 0.15 -0.50 17.52
C PHE A 51 -1.04 0.41 17.17
N LEU A 52 -0.81 1.34 16.24
CA LEU A 52 -1.86 2.11 15.59
C LEU A 52 -2.13 1.48 14.23
N VAL A 53 -3.37 1.09 13.99
CA VAL A 53 -3.86 0.58 12.70
C VAL A 53 -4.67 1.68 12.03
N VAL A 54 -4.32 2.01 10.79
CA VAL A 54 -5.01 3.03 9.99
C VAL A 54 -5.56 2.39 8.73
N ALA A 55 -6.86 2.51 8.52
CA ALA A 55 -7.60 2.04 7.35
C ALA A 55 -8.59 3.13 6.90
N SER A 56 -9.06 3.06 5.65
CA SER A 56 -10.01 4.02 5.05
C SER A 56 -11.31 3.37 4.62
#